data_AF-A0A947QDD1-F1
#
_entry.id   AF-A0A947QDD1-F1
#
_cell.length_a   1.000
_cell.length_b   1.000
_cell.length_c   1.000
_cell.angle_alpha   90.00
_cell.angle_beta   90.00
_cell.angle_gamma   90.00
#
_symmetry.space_group_name_H-M   'P 1'
#
loop_
_entity.id
_entity.type
_entity.pdbx_description
1 polymer ?
#
loop_
_entity_poly.entity_id
_entity_poly.type
_entity_poly.pdbx_seq_one_letter_code
_entity_poly.pdbx_strand_id
1 'polypeptide(L)'
;MTILAYNLSSNIKDNLQKIEALRRQILLLPIPPKTELRLKWEASLQRTYWSLILAGNPLSKTDMVKLLSTQSKTRLNPEQKEVVNYKKTLDFIRENWLISSKPVSLTTIKKLYDLACKPTLGTNTRLSSNSKKLQPFIDYLQAGKESPVIQAGIAQISTINADAFGEGNGSIARLVPYLYLYKHGYDFRGLLVLDEYLRKDLFSLKEAIESVGRNKHLTLWLEYFTNGILTQLQSAYKIASSAKFQTDLPAAFWKLNDRQVDILNSLEQPGAKATNKKVQEKYKVSQITASRDLSKLVKLGLLFSHGKGRSAHYTKV
;
A
#
# COMPACT_ATOMS: atom_id res chain seq x y z
N MET A 1 8.89 24.28 12.69
CA MET A 1 7.64 24.90 12.19
C MET A 1 7.14 24.07 11.03
N THR A 2 5.90 23.58 11.08
CA THR A 2 5.31 22.78 10.00
C THR A 2 4.98 23.71 8.83
N ILE A 3 5.56 23.46 7.67
CA ILE A 3 5.32 24.24 6.46
C ILE A 3 4.12 23.62 5.75
N LEU A 4 3.03 24.38 5.63
CA LEU A 4 1.79 23.93 4.99
C LEU A 4 1.34 24.85 3.86
N ALA A 5 1.98 26.01 3.68
CA ALA A 5 1.62 26.96 2.64
C ALA A 5 2.01 26.43 1.25
N TYR A 6 1.09 26.54 0.30
CA TYR A 6 1.34 26.26 -1.12
C TYR A 6 0.40 27.05 -2.02
N ASN A 7 0.83 27.25 -3.26
CA ASN A 7 0.02 27.76 -4.36
C ASN A 7 -0.29 26.62 -5.32
N LEU A 8 -1.53 26.58 -5.80
CA LEU A 8 -1.94 25.70 -6.90
C LEU A 8 -1.44 26.31 -8.22
N SER A 9 -0.21 25.97 -8.60
CA SER A 9 0.33 26.34 -9.92
C SER A 9 -0.49 25.73 -11.05
N SER A 10 -0.33 26.26 -12.27
CA SER A 10 -0.95 25.69 -13.47
C SER A 10 -0.60 24.21 -13.63
N ASN A 11 0.66 23.84 -13.42
CA ASN A 11 1.12 22.46 -13.48
C ASN A 11 0.40 21.54 -12.49
N ILE A 12 0.23 21.97 -11.23
CA ILE A 12 -0.54 21.19 -10.24
C ILE A 12 -1.98 21.00 -10.71
N LYS A 13 -2.64 22.08 -11.15
CA LYS A 13 -4.04 22.03 -11.61
C LYS A 13 -4.21 21.08 -12.80
N ASP A 14 -3.32 21.17 -13.79
CA ASP A 14 -3.34 20.32 -14.97
C ASP A 14 -3.10 18.85 -14.62
N ASN A 15 -2.14 18.57 -13.72
CA ASN A 15 -1.88 17.23 -13.24
C ASN A 15 -3.09 16.64 -12.51
N LEU A 16 -3.74 17.41 -11.63
CA LEU A 16 -4.94 16.95 -10.93
C LEU A 16 -6.08 16.61 -11.90
N GLN A 17 -6.33 17.45 -12.91
CA GLN A 17 -7.34 17.17 -13.93
C GLN A 17 -7.04 15.88 -14.72
N LYS A 18 -5.78 15.68 -15.14
CA LYS A 18 -5.34 14.47 -15.84
C LYS A 18 -5.42 13.22 -14.96
N ILE A 19 -5.08 13.35 -13.68
CA ILE A 19 -5.21 12.25 -12.71
C ILE A 19 -6.67 11.84 -12.55
N GLU A 20 -7.61 12.78 -12.45
CA GLU A 20 -9.05 12.45 -12.40
C GLU A 20 -9.53 11.75 -13.66
N ALA A 21 -9.11 12.23 -14.83
CA ALA A 21 -9.45 11.60 -16.11
C ALA A 21 -8.94 10.16 -16.19
N LEU A 22 -7.66 9.93 -15.86
CA LEU A 22 -7.05 8.60 -15.85
C LEU A 22 -7.67 7.69 -14.79
N ARG A 23 -8.01 8.22 -13.60
CA ARG A 23 -8.71 7.47 -12.56
C ARG A 23 -10.02 6.91 -13.09
N ARG A 24 -10.84 7.74 -13.76
CA ARG A 24 -12.09 7.29 -14.39
C ARG A 24 -11.84 6.22 -15.46
N GLN A 25 -10.85 6.43 -16.32
CA GLN A 25 -10.50 5.46 -17.36
C GLN A 25 -10.10 4.11 -16.75
N ILE A 26 -9.21 4.08 -15.74
CA ILE A 26 -8.78 2.86 -15.04
C ILE A 26 -9.96 2.14 -14.38
N LEU A 27 -10.86 2.88 -13.75
CA LEU A 27 -12.06 2.31 -13.10
C LEU A 27 -12.99 1.64 -14.13
N LEU A 28 -13.11 2.21 -15.31
CA LEU A 28 -13.98 1.71 -16.38
C LEU A 28 -13.32 0.68 -17.31
N LEU A 29 -12.02 0.40 -17.13
CA LEU A 29 -11.32 -0.59 -17.96
C LEU A 29 -11.97 -1.99 -17.81
N PRO A 30 -12.37 -2.62 -18.93
CA PRO A 30 -12.90 -3.99 -18.91
C PRO A 30 -11.75 -4.98 -18.73
N ILE A 31 -11.38 -5.26 -17.49
CA ILE A 31 -10.30 -6.19 -17.15
C ILE A 31 -10.93 -7.51 -16.68
N PRO A 32 -10.61 -8.66 -17.31
CA PRO A 32 -11.07 -9.95 -16.83
C PRO A 32 -10.62 -10.20 -15.38
N PRO A 33 -11.45 -10.78 -14.49
CA PRO A 33 -11.12 -10.93 -13.06
C PRO A 33 -9.78 -11.62 -12.79
N LYS A 34 -9.42 -12.65 -13.57
CA LYS A 34 -8.13 -13.34 -13.46
C LYS A 34 -6.95 -12.44 -13.82
N THR A 35 -7.09 -11.60 -14.84
CA THR A 35 -6.08 -10.62 -15.25
C THR A 35 -5.94 -9.53 -14.19
N GLU A 36 -7.05 -9.00 -13.70
CA GLU A 36 -7.04 -7.99 -12.63
C GLU A 36 -6.38 -8.50 -11.36
N LEU A 37 -6.66 -9.73 -10.96
CA LEU A 37 -6.01 -10.39 -9.83
C LEU A 37 -4.48 -10.37 -9.98
N ARG A 38 -3.98 -10.77 -11.15
CA ARG A 38 -2.54 -10.78 -11.42
C ARG A 38 -1.95 -9.37 -11.41
N LEU A 39 -2.61 -8.42 -12.07
CA LEU A 39 -2.16 -7.02 -12.11
C LEU A 39 -2.09 -6.40 -10.71
N LYS A 40 -3.11 -6.62 -9.86
CA LYS A 40 -3.13 -6.14 -8.47
C LYS A 40 -2.01 -6.76 -7.64
N TRP A 41 -1.78 -8.07 -7.79
CA TRP A 41 -0.71 -8.77 -7.09
C TRP A 41 0.67 -8.25 -7.50
N GLU A 42 0.91 -8.09 -8.81
CA GLU A 42 2.17 -7.57 -9.33
C GLU A 42 2.41 -6.11 -8.94
N ALA A 43 1.39 -5.26 -8.96
CA ALA A 43 1.48 -3.88 -8.49
C ALA A 43 1.81 -3.81 -6.99
N SER A 44 1.19 -4.66 -6.18
CA SER A 44 1.52 -4.77 -4.74
C SER A 44 2.97 -5.21 -4.52
N LEU A 45 3.47 -6.15 -5.33
CA LEU A 45 4.86 -6.58 -5.32
C LEU A 45 5.79 -5.42 -5.72
N GLN A 46 5.52 -4.73 -6.83
CA GLN A 46 6.33 -3.60 -7.29
C GLN A 46 6.39 -2.50 -6.22
N ARG A 47 5.24 -2.16 -5.62
CA ARG A 47 5.16 -1.15 -4.55
C ARG A 47 6.03 -1.51 -3.36
N THR A 48 6.01 -2.79 -2.96
CA THR A 48 6.85 -3.29 -1.88
C THR A 48 8.33 -3.25 -2.26
N TYR A 49 8.66 -3.75 -3.47
CA TYR A 49 10.02 -3.78 -3.98
C TYR A 49 10.63 -2.37 -4.05
N TRP A 50 10.02 -1.44 -4.77
CA TRP A 50 10.57 -0.10 -4.97
C TRP A 50 10.70 0.69 -3.66
N SER A 51 9.74 0.56 -2.74
CA SER A 51 9.84 1.22 -1.44
C SER A 51 11.00 0.70 -0.60
N LEU A 52 11.22 -0.61 -0.60
CA LEU A 52 12.27 -1.23 0.20
C LEU A 52 13.65 -1.10 -0.43
N ILE A 53 13.75 -1.14 -1.77
CA ILE A 53 14.98 -0.76 -2.46
C ILE A 53 15.36 0.69 -2.17
N LEU A 54 14.37 1.60 -2.11
CA LEU A 54 14.59 2.98 -1.70
C LEU A 54 15.00 3.10 -0.20
N ALA A 55 14.63 2.13 0.63
CA ALA A 55 15.07 2.02 2.03
C ALA A 55 16.45 1.36 2.21
N GLY A 56 17.06 0.85 1.14
CA GLY A 56 18.33 0.13 1.21
C GLY A 56 18.22 -1.37 1.51
N ASN A 57 17.03 -1.97 1.42
CA ASN A 57 16.87 -3.41 1.56
C ASN A 57 17.56 -4.13 0.38
N PRO A 58 18.43 -5.13 0.63
CA PRO A 58 19.27 -5.73 -0.40
C PRO A 58 18.58 -6.83 -1.22
N LEU A 59 17.35 -7.24 -0.88
CA LEU A 59 16.69 -8.36 -1.54
C LEU A 59 16.42 -8.05 -3.01
N SER A 60 16.75 -9.03 -3.86
CA SER A 60 16.41 -8.96 -5.27
C SER A 60 14.88 -9.06 -5.49
N LYS A 61 14.41 -8.54 -6.63
CA LYS A 61 13.00 -8.67 -7.02
C LYS A 61 12.58 -10.14 -7.12
N THR A 62 13.46 -11.02 -7.59
CA THR A 62 13.18 -12.46 -7.72
C THR A 62 13.05 -13.13 -6.34
N ASP A 63 13.86 -12.75 -5.36
CA ASP A 63 13.74 -13.25 -3.99
C ASP A 63 12.46 -12.76 -3.30
N MET A 64 12.07 -11.50 -3.53
CA MET A 64 10.79 -10.98 -3.04
C MET A 64 9.60 -11.70 -3.68
N VAL A 65 9.67 -11.99 -5.00
CA VAL A 65 8.67 -12.83 -5.67
C VAL A 65 8.60 -14.19 -5.01
N LYS A 66 9.72 -14.89 -4.81
CA LYS A 66 9.74 -16.22 -4.15
C LYS A 66 9.16 -16.15 -2.73
N LEU A 67 9.56 -15.14 -1.95
CA LEU A 67 9.09 -14.94 -0.58
C LEU A 67 7.58 -14.73 -0.52
N LEU A 68 7.02 -13.89 -1.40
CA LEU A 68 5.58 -13.60 -1.44
C LEU A 68 4.79 -14.70 -2.16
N SER A 69 5.42 -15.50 -3.04
CA SER A 69 4.81 -16.56 -3.85
C SER A 69 4.96 -17.99 -3.29
N THR A 70 5.74 -18.22 -2.23
CA THR A 70 5.83 -19.53 -1.54
C THR A 70 5.35 -19.49 -0.08
N GLN A 71 4.98 -20.64 0.50
CA GLN A 71 4.81 -20.75 1.95
C GLN A 71 6.17 -21.10 2.54
N SER A 72 6.88 -20.11 3.06
CA SER A 72 8.12 -20.40 3.78
C SER A 72 7.81 -20.99 5.15
N LYS A 73 8.27 -22.22 5.39
CA LYS A 73 8.33 -22.83 6.72
C LYS A 73 9.59 -22.43 7.49
N THR A 74 10.52 -21.73 6.84
CA THR A 74 11.79 -21.33 7.45
C THR A 74 11.65 -20.00 8.19
N ARG A 75 12.51 -19.83 9.20
CA ARG A 75 12.63 -18.58 9.94
C ARG A 75 13.11 -17.49 8.99
N LEU A 76 12.31 -16.43 8.84
CA LEU A 76 12.67 -15.28 8.01
C LEU A 76 13.81 -14.48 8.65
N ASN A 77 14.77 -14.05 7.84
CA ASN A 77 15.79 -13.08 8.25
C ASN A 77 15.18 -11.66 8.38
N PRO A 78 15.90 -10.66 8.93
CA PRO A 78 15.38 -9.30 9.12
C PRO A 78 14.86 -8.66 7.83
N GLU A 79 15.59 -8.80 6.72
CA GLU A 79 15.27 -8.17 5.44
C GLU A 79 14.01 -8.79 4.81
N GLN A 80 13.85 -10.12 4.91
CA GLN A 80 12.63 -10.83 4.50
C GLN A 80 11.43 -10.47 5.38
N LYS A 81 11.64 -10.30 6.69
CA LYS A 81 10.58 -9.83 7.59
C LYS A 81 10.10 -8.46 7.19
N GLU A 82 11.00 -7.54 6.85
CA GLU A 82 10.66 -6.21 6.38
C GLU A 82 9.74 -6.27 5.13
N VAL A 83 10.08 -7.09 4.13
CA VAL A 83 9.23 -7.32 2.94
C VAL A 83 7.82 -7.78 3.33
N VAL A 84 7.71 -8.79 4.19
CA VAL A 84 6.42 -9.34 4.62
C VAL A 84 5.62 -8.30 5.42
N ASN A 85 6.27 -7.55 6.30
CA ASN A 85 5.64 -6.55 7.16
C ASN A 85 5.17 -5.32 6.36
N TYR A 86 5.98 -4.84 5.42
CA TYR A 86 5.60 -3.74 4.54
C TYR A 86 4.39 -4.12 3.68
N LYS A 87 4.41 -5.30 3.06
CA LYS A 87 3.27 -5.83 2.29
C LYS A 87 2.01 -5.94 3.15
N LYS A 88 2.11 -6.49 4.37
CA LYS A 88 0.99 -6.57 5.32
C LYS A 88 0.44 -5.19 5.69
N THR A 89 1.29 -4.18 5.76
CA THR A 89 0.87 -2.81 6.08
C THR A 89 0.11 -2.18 4.93
N LEU A 90 0.52 -2.44 3.68
CA LEU A 90 -0.25 -2.07 2.49
C LEU A 90 -1.62 -2.78 2.44
N ASP A 91 -1.67 -4.08 2.76
CA ASP A 91 -2.94 -4.82 2.86
C ASP A 91 -3.85 -4.20 3.94
N PHE A 92 -3.29 -3.85 5.10
CA PHE A 92 -4.02 -3.20 6.18
C PHE A 92 -4.63 -1.86 5.73
N ILE A 93 -3.87 -1.04 5.00
CA ILE A 93 -4.38 0.21 4.40
C ILE A 93 -5.54 -0.11 3.45
N ARG A 94 -5.34 -1.05 2.52
CA ARG A 94 -6.37 -1.43 1.54
C ARG A 94 -7.66 -1.88 2.21
N GLU A 95 -7.56 -2.70 3.24
CA GLU A 95 -8.72 -3.26 3.94
C GLU A 95 -9.46 -2.21 4.79
N ASN A 96 -8.73 -1.40 5.55
CA ASN A 96 -9.32 -0.61 6.63
C ASN A 96 -9.61 0.84 6.24
N TRP A 97 -9.03 1.27 5.12
CA TRP A 97 -9.07 2.67 4.70
C TRP A 97 -9.72 2.90 3.35
N LEU A 98 -10.06 1.89 2.55
CA LEU A 98 -10.79 2.13 1.30
C LEU A 98 -12.16 2.79 1.58
N ILE A 99 -12.34 4.04 1.14
CA ILE A 99 -13.58 4.84 1.33
C ILE A 99 -13.97 4.92 2.83
N SER A 100 -12.98 5.08 3.71
CA SER A 100 -13.21 5.09 5.15
C SER A 100 -13.61 6.48 5.66
N SER A 101 -14.71 6.57 6.40
CA SER A 101 -15.13 7.80 7.09
C SER A 101 -14.26 8.12 8.32
N LYS A 102 -13.50 7.15 8.84
CA LYS A 102 -12.70 7.32 10.07
C LYS A 102 -11.66 8.43 9.91
N PRO A 103 -11.47 9.33 10.90
CA PRO A 103 -10.43 10.34 10.84
C PRO A 103 -9.04 9.68 10.89
N VAL A 104 -8.10 10.20 10.11
CA VAL A 104 -6.69 9.81 10.24
C VAL A 104 -6.14 10.51 11.48
N SER A 105 -5.57 9.75 12.39
CA SER A 105 -5.00 10.27 13.64
C SER A 105 -3.54 9.87 13.79
N LEU A 106 -2.87 10.44 14.80
CA LEU A 106 -1.51 10.02 15.16
C LEU A 106 -1.46 8.51 15.47
N THR A 107 -2.51 7.96 16.09
CA THR A 107 -2.60 6.52 16.38
C THR A 107 -2.66 5.68 15.11
N THR A 108 -3.29 6.19 14.04
CA THR A 108 -3.31 5.54 12.73
C THR A 108 -1.91 5.46 12.14
N ILE A 109 -1.15 6.56 12.12
CA ILE A 109 0.20 6.57 11.56
C ILE A 109 1.15 5.70 12.41
N LYS A 110 1.03 5.76 13.74
CA LYS A 110 1.76 4.86 14.65
C LYS A 110 1.42 3.39 14.39
N LYS A 111 0.17 3.07 14.06
CA LYS A 111 -0.23 1.71 13.70
C LYS A 111 0.48 1.22 12.43
N LEU A 112 0.69 2.09 11.44
CA LEU A 112 1.49 1.73 10.26
C LEU A 112 2.94 1.40 10.66
N TYR A 113 3.53 2.17 11.58
CA TYR A 113 4.87 1.88 12.12
C TYR A 113 4.95 0.55 12.88
N ASP A 114 3.98 0.31 13.76
CA ASP A 114 3.91 -0.93 14.54
C ASP A 114 3.77 -2.18 13.64
N LEU A 115 3.18 -2.03 12.45
CA LEU A 115 3.02 -3.12 11.48
C LEU A 115 4.25 -3.28 10.57
N ALA A 116 4.77 -2.18 10.02
CA ALA A 116 5.81 -2.22 8.99
C ALA A 116 7.22 -2.38 9.57
N CYS A 117 7.55 -1.60 10.60
CA CYS A 117 8.95 -1.37 11.00
C CYS A 117 9.27 -2.02 12.35
N LYS A 118 8.42 -1.85 13.36
CA LYS A 118 8.66 -2.33 14.74
C LYS A 118 9.00 -3.82 14.85
N PRO A 119 8.41 -4.75 14.08
CA PRO A 119 8.78 -6.16 14.20
C PRO A 119 10.20 -6.48 13.71
N THR A 120 10.82 -5.58 12.94
CA THR A 120 12.19 -5.72 12.44
C THR A 120 13.16 -4.86 13.27
N LEU A 121 12.80 -3.60 13.55
CA LEU A 121 13.65 -2.63 14.26
C LEU A 121 13.59 -2.76 15.80
N GLY A 122 12.69 -3.58 16.33
CA GLY A 122 12.51 -3.79 17.77
C GLY A 122 11.76 -2.66 18.48
N THR A 123 11.69 -2.74 19.81
CA THR A 123 10.99 -1.77 20.68
C THR A 123 11.86 -0.60 21.15
N ASN A 124 13.18 -0.67 20.91
CA ASN A 124 14.14 0.32 21.37
C ASN A 124 14.12 1.61 20.54
N THR A 125 13.50 1.61 19.37
CA THR A 125 13.03 2.81 18.69
C THR A 125 11.86 3.39 19.47
N ARG A 126 12.18 4.07 20.59
CA ARG A 126 11.21 4.96 21.25
C ARG A 126 10.68 5.87 20.15
N LEU A 127 9.36 5.83 19.88
CA LEU A 127 8.71 6.87 19.09
C LEU A 127 9.25 8.19 19.62
N SER A 128 9.88 8.96 18.75
CA SER A 128 10.62 10.11 19.24
C SER A 128 9.61 11.08 19.86
N SER A 129 10.11 11.95 20.75
CA SER A 129 9.34 13.11 21.22
C SER A 129 8.76 13.93 20.04
N ASN A 130 9.30 13.76 18.83
CA ASN A 130 8.82 14.38 17.59
C ASN A 130 7.51 13.80 17.05
N SER A 131 6.93 12.73 17.61
CA SER A 131 5.59 12.26 17.19
C SER A 131 4.51 13.35 17.25
N LYS A 132 4.65 14.31 18.18
CA LYS A 132 3.82 15.51 18.26
C LYS A 132 3.94 16.43 17.03
N LYS A 133 5.06 16.39 16.31
CA LYS A 133 5.28 17.16 15.07
C LYS A 133 4.40 16.68 13.91
N LEU A 134 3.83 15.48 14.01
CA LEU A 134 2.85 14.99 13.02
C LEU A 134 1.46 15.63 13.22
N GLN A 135 1.14 16.08 14.43
CA GLN A 135 -0.21 16.56 14.77
C GLN A 135 -0.67 17.76 13.91
N PRO A 136 0.16 18.79 13.65
CA PRO A 136 -0.30 19.97 12.91
C PRO A 136 -0.78 19.65 11.49
N PHE A 137 -0.09 18.76 10.75
CA PHE A 137 -0.55 18.41 9.40
C PHE A 137 -1.74 17.47 9.44
N ILE A 138 -1.85 16.61 10.46
CA ILE A 138 -3.02 15.75 10.65
C ILE A 138 -4.26 16.62 10.87
N ASP A 139 -4.18 17.60 11.77
CA ASP A 139 -5.28 18.53 12.06
C ASP A 139 -5.64 19.35 10.81
N TYR A 140 -4.63 19.85 10.10
CA TYR A 140 -4.81 20.55 8.82
C TYR A 140 -5.57 19.70 7.80
N LEU A 141 -5.14 18.45 7.56
CA LEU A 141 -5.78 17.56 6.58
C LEU A 141 -7.14 17.01 7.04
N GLN A 142 -7.45 17.02 8.34
CA GLN A 142 -8.79 16.71 8.85
C GLN A 142 -9.78 17.84 8.56
N ALA A 143 -9.34 19.10 8.66
CA ALA A 143 -10.19 20.27 8.42
C ALA A 143 -10.22 20.72 6.95
N GLY A 144 -9.20 20.36 6.18
CA GLY A 144 -8.97 20.81 4.82
C GLY A 144 -9.89 20.15 3.78
N LYS A 145 -10.04 20.84 2.64
CA LYS A 145 -10.84 20.40 1.47
C LYS A 145 -9.97 20.10 0.25
N GLU A 146 -8.68 19.86 0.46
CA GLU A 146 -7.73 19.60 -0.61
C GLU A 146 -8.10 18.30 -1.33
N SER A 147 -7.73 18.22 -2.61
CA SER A 147 -7.90 16.97 -3.34
C SER A 147 -7.10 15.83 -2.67
N PRO A 148 -7.57 14.57 -2.73
CA PRO A 148 -6.89 13.45 -2.08
C PRO A 148 -5.42 13.28 -2.47
N VAL A 149 -5.07 13.66 -3.71
CA VAL A 149 -3.68 13.68 -4.20
C VAL A 149 -2.83 14.72 -3.46
N ILE A 150 -3.37 15.92 -3.24
CA ILE A 150 -2.66 16.97 -2.47
C ILE A 150 -2.53 16.57 -1.01
N GLN A 151 -3.59 16.00 -0.41
CA GLN A 151 -3.52 15.48 0.96
C GLN A 151 -2.41 14.42 1.11
N ALA A 152 -2.33 13.48 0.16
CA ALA A 152 -1.28 12.47 0.13
C ALA A 152 0.13 13.07 0.01
N GLY A 153 0.30 14.09 -0.85
CA GLY A 153 1.57 14.80 -1.01
C GLY A 153 2.00 15.56 0.25
N ILE A 154 1.08 16.31 0.86
CA ILE A 154 1.33 17.03 2.13
C ILE A 154 1.68 16.03 3.24
N ALA A 155 0.96 14.91 3.32
CA ALA A 155 1.19 13.91 4.36
C ALA A 155 2.56 13.22 4.21
N GLN A 156 3.02 12.96 2.98
CA GLN A 156 4.37 12.43 2.75
C GLN A 156 5.44 13.38 3.29
N ILE A 157 5.47 14.62 2.78
CA ILE A 157 6.54 15.56 3.11
C ILE A 157 6.51 15.99 4.58
N SER A 158 5.31 16.07 5.16
CA SER A 158 5.16 16.36 6.59
C SER A 158 5.68 15.20 7.44
N THR A 159 5.50 13.95 7.02
CA THR A 159 6.07 12.79 7.71
C THR A 159 7.60 12.75 7.56
N ILE A 160 8.14 13.06 6.38
CA ILE A 160 9.59 13.18 6.15
C ILE A 160 10.18 14.22 7.12
N ASN A 161 9.64 15.44 7.11
CA ASN A 161 10.19 16.56 7.88
C ASN A 161 9.98 16.43 9.40
N ALA A 162 8.94 15.72 9.84
CA ALA A 162 8.69 15.50 11.26
C ALA A 162 9.74 14.57 11.89
N ASP A 163 10.25 13.60 11.12
CA ASP A 163 11.18 12.56 11.56
C ASP A 163 10.77 11.92 12.91
N ALA A 164 9.53 11.43 12.95
CA ALA A 164 8.90 10.93 14.17
C ALA A 164 9.28 9.47 14.50
N PHE A 165 9.80 8.74 13.51
CA PHE A 165 10.01 7.29 13.58
C PHE A 165 11.48 6.86 13.45
N GLY A 166 12.43 7.81 13.37
CA GLY A 166 13.85 7.53 13.20
C GLY A 166 14.11 6.67 11.96
N GLU A 167 14.77 5.52 12.14
CA GLU A 167 15.10 4.60 11.05
C GLU A 167 13.88 4.15 10.22
N GLY A 168 12.68 4.03 10.81
CA GLY A 168 11.47 3.68 10.06
C GLY A 168 10.81 4.83 9.32
N ASN A 169 11.27 6.08 9.49
CA ASN A 169 10.55 7.28 9.05
C ASN A 169 10.36 7.33 7.53
N GLY A 170 11.37 6.95 6.75
CA GLY A 170 11.27 6.89 5.29
C GLY A 170 10.19 5.92 4.81
N SER A 171 10.12 4.74 5.41
CA SER A 171 9.10 3.73 5.07
C SER A 171 7.69 4.19 5.43
N ILE A 172 7.51 4.86 6.58
CA ILE A 172 6.21 5.41 6.96
C ILE A 172 5.81 6.58 6.07
N ALA A 173 6.74 7.48 5.74
CA ALA A 173 6.50 8.56 4.80
C ALA A 173 6.04 8.08 3.41
N ARG A 174 6.44 6.87 2.99
CA ARG A 174 5.98 6.25 1.74
C ARG A 174 4.65 5.50 1.87
N LEU A 175 4.30 5.01 3.07
CA LEU A 175 3.02 4.35 3.34
C LEU A 175 1.86 5.34 3.54
N VAL A 176 2.11 6.48 4.20
CA VAL A 176 1.08 7.48 4.56
C VAL A 176 0.35 8.07 3.33
N PRO A 177 0.99 8.31 2.17
CA PRO A 177 0.27 8.73 0.96
C PRO A 177 -0.83 7.75 0.55
N TYR A 178 -0.54 6.45 0.57
CA TYR A 178 -1.53 5.43 0.27
C TYR A 178 -2.69 5.45 1.27
N LEU A 179 -2.43 5.71 2.55
CA LEU A 179 -3.50 5.86 3.55
C LEU A 179 -4.52 6.95 3.14
N TYR A 180 -4.04 8.14 2.77
CA TYR A 180 -4.90 9.25 2.35
C TYR A 180 -5.58 9.01 1.00
N LEU A 181 -4.89 8.40 0.04
CA LEU A 181 -5.48 8.03 -1.24
C LEU A 181 -6.61 7.01 -1.06
N TYR A 182 -6.37 5.92 -0.32
CA TYR A 182 -7.38 4.89 -0.09
C TYR A 182 -8.58 5.44 0.70
N LYS A 183 -8.33 6.29 1.72
CA LYS A 183 -9.38 6.96 2.50
C LYS A 183 -10.48 7.56 1.63
N HIS A 184 -10.09 8.17 0.51
CA HIS A 184 -10.99 8.89 -0.37
C HIS A 184 -11.38 8.11 -1.64
N GLY A 185 -11.07 6.82 -1.73
CA GLY A 185 -11.39 5.99 -2.92
C GLY A 185 -10.49 6.27 -4.13
N TYR A 186 -9.27 6.76 -3.89
CA TYR A 186 -8.21 6.93 -4.88
C TYR A 186 -7.23 5.75 -4.81
N ASP A 187 -7.77 4.53 -4.72
CA ASP A 187 -6.97 3.31 -4.71
C ASP A 187 -6.45 2.94 -6.12
N PHE A 188 -7.05 3.51 -7.17
CA PHE A 188 -6.72 3.27 -8.58
C PHE A 188 -6.76 1.79 -8.95
N ARG A 189 -7.78 1.07 -8.47
CA ARG A 189 -7.88 -0.41 -8.53
C ARG A 189 -6.65 -1.13 -7.97
N GLY A 190 -5.93 -0.51 -7.05
CA GLY A 190 -4.70 -1.03 -6.46
C GLY A 190 -3.47 -1.02 -7.37
N LEU A 191 -3.53 -0.38 -8.54
CA LEU A 191 -2.48 -0.46 -9.57
C LEU A 191 -1.38 0.59 -9.44
N LEU A 192 -1.54 1.60 -8.57
CA LEU A 192 -0.55 2.67 -8.39
C LEU A 192 0.75 2.15 -7.74
N VAL A 193 1.90 2.47 -8.33
CA VAL A 193 3.25 2.15 -7.83
C VAL A 193 4.09 3.43 -7.72
N LEU A 194 3.74 4.31 -6.77
CA LEU A 194 4.37 5.63 -6.65
C LEU A 194 5.89 5.53 -6.40
N ASP A 195 6.31 4.57 -5.58
CA ASP A 195 7.68 4.41 -5.13
C ASP A 195 8.67 4.14 -6.29
N GLU A 196 8.19 3.62 -7.42
CA GLU A 196 9.01 3.47 -8.64
C GLU A 196 9.46 4.83 -9.16
N TYR A 197 8.55 5.82 -9.20
CA TYR A 197 8.88 7.18 -9.62
C TYR A 197 9.89 7.83 -8.66
N LEU A 198 9.66 7.67 -7.35
CA LEU A 198 10.55 8.22 -6.32
C LEU A 198 11.96 7.63 -6.41
N ARG A 199 12.08 6.34 -6.73
CA ARG A 199 13.36 5.64 -6.81
C ARG A 199 14.12 5.89 -8.12
N LYS A 200 13.40 6.22 -9.21
CA LYS A 200 13.98 6.38 -10.55
C LYS A 200 14.96 7.54 -10.65
N ASP A 201 14.68 8.64 -9.96
CA ASP A 201 15.54 9.83 -9.92
C ASP A 201 15.64 10.36 -8.48
N LEU A 202 16.69 9.91 -7.78
CA LEU A 202 16.97 10.30 -6.40
C LEU A 202 17.43 11.75 -6.29
N PHE A 203 18.03 12.31 -7.35
CA PHE A 203 18.46 13.70 -7.37
C PHE A 203 17.23 14.62 -7.38
N SER A 204 16.31 14.40 -8.32
CA SER A 204 15.06 15.17 -8.38
C SER A 204 14.21 15.00 -7.12
N LEU A 205 14.16 13.79 -6.54
CA LEU A 205 13.49 13.56 -5.25
C LEU A 205 14.10 14.42 -4.14
N LYS A 206 15.44 14.42 -4.02
CA LYS A 206 16.16 15.19 -3.00
C LYS A 206 15.92 16.68 -3.19
N GLU A 207 16.06 17.20 -4.42
CA GLU A 207 15.81 18.61 -4.74
C GLU A 207 14.38 19.03 -4.37
N ALA A 208 13.39 18.19 -4.69
CA ALA A 208 11.99 18.44 -4.36
C ALA A 208 11.74 18.48 -2.84
N ILE A 209 12.33 17.56 -2.07
CA ILE A 209 12.23 17.56 -0.60
C ILE A 209 12.89 18.82 -0.01
N GLU A 210 14.12 19.13 -0.43
CA GLU A 210 14.89 20.27 0.08
C GLU A 210 14.29 21.62 -0.32
N SER A 211 13.55 21.68 -1.44
CA SER A 211 12.82 22.87 -1.87
C SER A 211 11.85 23.41 -0.81
N VAL A 212 11.28 22.53 0.02
CA VAL A 212 10.35 22.92 1.09
C VAL A 212 11.06 23.74 2.16
N GLY A 213 12.26 23.30 2.56
CA GLY A 213 13.08 24.00 3.54
C GLY A 213 13.58 25.35 3.04
N ARG A 214 14.02 25.40 1.77
CA ARG A 214 14.55 26.61 1.10
C ARG A 214 13.48 27.68 0.87
N ASN A 215 12.32 27.29 0.34
CA ASN A 215 11.27 28.23 -0.05
C ASN A 215 10.22 28.48 1.03
N LYS A 216 10.24 27.70 2.12
CA LYS A 216 9.19 27.69 3.16
C LYS A 216 7.78 27.50 2.57
N HIS A 217 7.69 26.70 1.51
CA HIS A 217 6.48 26.53 0.70
C HIS A 217 6.45 25.16 0.01
N LEU A 218 5.28 24.56 -0.16
CA LEU A 218 5.16 23.18 -0.68
C LEU A 218 4.94 23.08 -2.19
N THR A 219 4.78 24.19 -2.94
CA THR A 219 4.42 24.12 -4.37
C THR A 219 5.36 23.25 -5.20
N LEU A 220 6.68 23.41 -5.11
CA LEU A 220 7.62 22.61 -5.90
C LEU A 220 7.59 21.12 -5.52
N TRP A 221 7.42 20.82 -4.23
CA TRP A 221 7.18 19.46 -3.77
C TRP A 221 5.89 18.88 -4.35
N LEU A 222 4.79 19.64 -4.33
CA LEU A 222 3.49 19.18 -4.84
C LEU A 222 3.48 19.06 -6.36
N GLU A 223 4.23 19.88 -7.09
CA GLU A 223 4.47 19.71 -8.53
C GLU A 223 5.18 18.38 -8.82
N TYR A 224 6.29 18.11 -8.11
CA TYR A 224 7.00 16.83 -8.23
C TYR A 224 6.09 15.64 -7.87
N PHE A 225 5.38 15.72 -6.75
CA PHE A 225 4.53 14.64 -6.26
C PHE A 225 3.35 14.35 -7.20
N THR A 226 2.64 15.39 -7.66
CA THR A 226 1.50 15.23 -8.58
C THR A 226 1.96 14.70 -9.95
N ASN A 227 3.13 15.14 -10.43
CA ASN A 227 3.73 14.59 -11.64
C ASN A 227 4.10 13.10 -11.47
N GLY A 228 4.59 12.71 -10.30
CA GLY A 228 4.87 11.31 -9.97
C GLY A 228 3.61 10.43 -9.98
N ILE A 229 2.53 10.90 -9.37
CA ILE A 229 1.22 10.21 -9.42
C ILE A 229 0.74 10.09 -10.86
N LEU A 230 0.74 11.19 -11.62
CA LEU A 230 0.31 11.19 -13.02
C LEU A 230 1.10 10.18 -13.86
N THR A 231 2.44 10.22 -13.77
CA THR A 231 3.34 9.33 -14.50
C THR A 231 3.05 7.85 -14.18
N GLN A 232 2.87 7.53 -12.90
CA GLN A 232 2.62 6.15 -12.47
C GLN A 232 1.21 5.67 -12.83
N LEU A 233 0.21 6.55 -12.87
CA LEU A 233 -1.12 6.21 -13.36
C LEU A 233 -1.16 5.99 -14.87
N GLN A 234 -0.42 6.77 -15.65
CA GLN A 234 -0.26 6.52 -17.09
C GLN A 234 0.39 5.15 -17.36
N SER A 235 1.43 4.81 -16.59
CA SER A 235 2.06 3.49 -16.64
C SER A 235 1.06 2.38 -16.28
N ALA A 236 0.35 2.53 -15.16
CA ALA A 236 -0.67 1.58 -14.71
C ALA A 236 -1.78 1.37 -15.75
N TYR A 237 -2.29 2.45 -16.35
CA TYR A 237 -3.29 2.38 -17.42
C TYR A 237 -2.78 1.61 -18.63
N LYS A 238 -1.55 1.88 -19.08
CA LYS A 238 -0.92 1.18 -20.22
C LYS A 238 -0.74 -0.31 -19.94
N ILE A 239 -0.25 -0.66 -18.76
CA ILE A 239 -0.06 -2.05 -18.33
C ILE A 239 -1.41 -2.77 -18.28
N ALA A 240 -2.42 -2.16 -17.64
CA ALA A 240 -3.75 -2.73 -17.51
C ALA A 240 -4.45 -2.93 -18.85
N SER A 241 -4.36 -1.94 -19.75
CA SER A 241 -4.99 -1.98 -21.07
C SER A 241 -4.34 -3.00 -22.01
N SER A 242 -3.04 -3.29 -21.83
CA SER A 242 -2.30 -4.25 -22.66
C SER A 242 -2.21 -5.65 -22.04
N ALA A 243 -2.77 -5.85 -20.84
CA ALA A 243 -2.64 -7.09 -20.05
C ALA A 243 -1.19 -7.62 -19.95
N LYS A 244 -0.21 -6.71 -19.93
CA LYS A 244 1.20 -7.07 -19.81
C LYS A 244 1.54 -7.41 -18.36
N PHE A 245 2.24 -8.52 -18.18
CA PHE A 245 2.65 -9.01 -16.87
C PHE A 245 4.17 -8.93 -16.72
N GLN A 246 4.63 -8.62 -15.51
CA GLN A 246 6.05 -8.40 -15.20
C GLN A 246 6.69 -9.54 -14.39
N THR A 247 5.92 -10.57 -14.03
CA THR A 247 6.42 -11.73 -13.28
C THR A 247 6.22 -13.02 -14.05
N ASP A 248 7.22 -13.91 -14.00
CA ASP A 248 7.20 -15.22 -14.66
C ASP A 248 6.66 -16.32 -13.74
N LEU A 249 5.56 -16.03 -13.03
CA LEU A 249 4.92 -17.02 -12.16
C LEU A 249 4.11 -18.04 -12.98
N PRO A 250 4.23 -19.35 -12.70
CA PRO A 250 3.49 -20.39 -13.41
C PRO A 250 1.97 -20.18 -13.35
N ALA A 251 1.25 -20.56 -14.40
CA ALA A 251 -0.21 -20.44 -14.46
C ALA A 251 -0.93 -21.10 -13.26
N ALA A 252 -0.36 -22.18 -12.72
CA ALA A 252 -0.88 -22.89 -11.54
C ALA A 252 -0.91 -22.04 -10.26
N PHE A 253 -0.04 -21.03 -10.14
CA PHE A 253 -0.04 -20.09 -9.03
C PHE A 253 -1.39 -19.34 -8.95
N TRP A 254 -1.87 -18.89 -10.12
CA TRP A 254 -3.08 -18.08 -10.28
C TRP A 254 -4.38 -18.91 -10.31
N LYS A 255 -4.29 -20.22 -10.60
CA LYS A 255 -5.47 -21.09 -10.72
C LYS A 255 -6.09 -21.37 -9.36
N LEU A 256 -7.36 -21.05 -9.19
CA LEU A 256 -8.15 -21.47 -8.01
C LEU A 256 -8.79 -22.83 -8.26
N ASN A 257 -8.96 -23.63 -7.20
CA ASN A 257 -9.79 -24.84 -7.25
C ASN A 257 -11.25 -24.50 -6.90
N ASP A 258 -12.18 -25.42 -7.16
CA ASP A 258 -13.62 -25.17 -6.98
C ASP A 258 -13.96 -24.80 -5.54
N ARG A 259 -13.29 -25.43 -4.56
CA ARG A 259 -13.45 -25.11 -3.14
C ARG A 259 -13.01 -23.68 -2.81
N GLN A 260 -11.90 -23.21 -3.37
CA GLN A 260 -11.41 -21.84 -3.19
C GLN A 260 -12.35 -20.82 -3.82
N VAL A 261 -12.92 -21.13 -4.99
CA VAL A 261 -13.95 -20.30 -5.63
C VAL A 261 -15.20 -20.25 -4.75
N ASP A 262 -15.68 -21.39 -4.27
CA ASP A 262 -16.87 -21.44 -3.40
C ASP A 262 -16.65 -20.75 -2.04
N ILE A 263 -15.42 -20.80 -1.48
CA ILE A 263 -15.06 -20.01 -0.29
C ILE A 263 -15.24 -18.52 -0.60
N LEU A 264 -14.75 -18.02 -1.73
CA LEU A 264 -14.88 -16.60 -2.09
C LEU A 264 -16.33 -16.18 -2.34
N ASN A 265 -17.14 -17.04 -2.94
CA ASN A 265 -18.56 -16.79 -3.17
C ASN A 265 -19.33 -16.74 -1.85
N SER A 266 -18.99 -17.62 -0.90
CA SER A 266 -19.60 -17.63 0.44
C SER A 266 -19.30 -16.39 1.29
N LEU A 267 -18.32 -15.58 0.88
CA LEU A 267 -17.90 -14.35 1.57
C LEU A 267 -18.38 -13.08 0.87
N GLU A 268 -19.29 -13.18 -0.10
CA GLU A 268 -19.86 -12.00 -0.77
C GLU A 268 -20.80 -11.19 0.11
N GLN A 269 -21.42 -11.83 1.09
CA GLN A 269 -22.34 -11.16 2.00
C GLN A 269 -21.57 -10.20 2.94
N PRO A 270 -22.04 -8.96 3.13
CA PRO A 270 -21.43 -8.02 4.06
C PRO A 270 -21.25 -8.62 5.45
N GLY A 271 -20.04 -8.51 6.01
CA GLY A 271 -19.71 -9.03 7.34
C GLY A 271 -19.43 -10.53 7.40
N ALA A 272 -19.52 -11.27 6.28
CA ALA A 272 -19.20 -12.69 6.24
C ALA A 272 -17.72 -12.94 6.58
N LYS A 273 -17.49 -14.00 7.36
CA LYS A 273 -16.17 -14.40 7.83
C LYS A 273 -15.98 -15.91 7.69
N ALA A 274 -14.87 -16.29 7.08
CA ALA A 274 -14.39 -17.67 7.07
C ALA A 274 -13.45 -17.89 8.26
N THR A 275 -13.58 -19.05 8.90
CA THR A 275 -12.58 -19.56 9.84
C THR A 275 -12.09 -20.90 9.32
N ASN A 276 -10.91 -21.33 9.76
CA ASN A 276 -10.42 -22.65 9.40
C ASN A 276 -11.45 -23.75 9.75
N LYS A 277 -12.07 -23.67 10.94
CA LYS A 277 -13.10 -24.62 11.39
C LYS A 277 -14.33 -24.63 10.46
N LYS A 278 -14.86 -23.47 10.07
CA LYS A 278 -15.99 -23.38 9.13
C LYS A 278 -15.67 -24.01 7.77
N VAL A 279 -14.45 -23.83 7.27
CA VAL A 279 -14.01 -24.45 6.01
C VAL A 279 -13.89 -25.97 6.14
N GLN A 280 -13.35 -26.47 7.26
CA GLN A 280 -13.31 -27.91 7.54
C GLN A 280 -14.71 -28.53 7.55
N GLU A 281 -15.65 -27.92 8.28
CA GLU A 281 -17.02 -28.39 8.43
C GLU A 281 -17.78 -28.37 7.10
N LYS A 282 -17.71 -27.26 6.36
CA LYS A 282 -18.45 -27.09 5.09
C LYS A 282 -17.99 -28.08 4.02
N TYR A 283 -16.68 -28.30 3.87
CA TYR A 283 -16.12 -29.10 2.79
C TYR A 283 -15.62 -30.49 3.21
N LYS A 284 -15.79 -30.85 4.49
CA LYS A 284 -15.34 -32.12 5.07
C LYS A 284 -13.84 -32.38 4.79
N VAL A 285 -13.01 -31.35 4.96
CA VAL A 285 -11.55 -31.42 4.73
C VAL A 285 -10.78 -31.31 6.05
N SER A 286 -9.54 -31.80 6.07
CA SER A 286 -8.66 -31.63 7.23
C SER A 286 -8.31 -30.16 7.49
N GLN A 287 -7.92 -29.86 8.74
CA GLN A 287 -7.41 -28.55 9.15
C GLN A 287 -6.28 -28.04 8.24
N ILE A 288 -5.38 -28.95 7.82
CA ILE A 288 -4.23 -28.63 6.95
C ILE A 288 -4.71 -28.21 5.57
N THR A 289 -5.68 -28.93 5.00
CA THR A 289 -6.26 -28.60 3.69
C THR A 289 -6.99 -27.25 3.75
N ALA A 290 -7.82 -27.02 4.77
CA ALA A 290 -8.48 -25.73 4.98
C ALA A 290 -7.47 -24.57 5.12
N SER A 291 -6.40 -24.77 5.90
CA SER A 291 -5.31 -23.80 6.04
C SER A 291 -4.64 -23.50 4.70
N ARG A 292 -4.42 -24.52 3.85
CA ARG A 292 -3.79 -24.36 2.55
C ARG A 292 -4.64 -23.53 1.60
N ASP A 293 -5.95 -23.76 1.54
CA ASP A 293 -6.86 -22.99 0.70
C ASP A 293 -6.94 -21.52 1.13
N LEU A 294 -7.20 -21.28 2.42
CA LEU A 294 -7.26 -19.92 2.98
C LEU A 294 -5.94 -19.17 2.77
N SER A 295 -4.81 -19.84 3.00
CA SER A 295 -3.50 -19.23 2.79
C SER A 295 -3.23 -18.91 1.32
N LYS A 296 -3.67 -19.75 0.37
CA LYS A 296 -3.54 -19.45 -1.07
C LYS A 296 -4.36 -18.21 -1.44
N LEU A 297 -5.58 -18.09 -0.94
CA LEU A 297 -6.44 -16.94 -1.21
C LEU A 297 -5.87 -15.64 -0.62
N VAL A 298 -5.36 -15.67 0.62
CA VAL A 298 -4.68 -14.50 1.23
C VAL A 298 -3.45 -14.09 0.43
N LYS A 299 -2.68 -15.08 -0.03
CA LYS A 299 -1.46 -14.86 -0.81
C LYS A 299 -1.71 -14.23 -2.17
N LEU A 300 -2.79 -14.62 -2.82
CA LEU A 300 -3.27 -13.99 -4.06
C LEU A 300 -3.92 -12.62 -3.79
N GLY A 301 -4.08 -12.23 -2.52
CA GLY A 301 -4.70 -10.97 -2.15
C GLY A 301 -6.21 -10.95 -2.41
N LEU A 302 -6.86 -12.12 -2.34
CA LEU A 302 -8.30 -12.32 -2.48
C LEU A 302 -9.02 -12.40 -1.12
N LEU A 303 -8.27 -12.68 -0.05
CA LEU A 303 -8.75 -12.60 1.33
C LEU A 303 -7.81 -11.74 2.18
N PHE A 304 -8.37 -11.08 3.18
CA PHE A 304 -7.62 -10.55 4.31
C PHE A 304 -7.58 -11.57 5.44
N SER A 305 -6.51 -11.54 6.24
CA SER A 305 -6.31 -12.42 7.39
C SER A 305 -6.30 -11.61 8.67
N HIS A 306 -7.15 -12.01 9.61
CA HIS A 306 -7.33 -11.38 10.92
C HIS A 306 -6.85 -12.30 12.03
N GLY A 307 -6.39 -11.71 13.14
CA GLY A 307 -5.99 -12.48 14.32
C GLY A 307 -4.77 -13.38 14.09
N LYS A 308 -4.49 -14.25 15.07
CA LYS A 308 -3.40 -15.24 15.00
C LYS A 308 -3.84 -16.54 15.68
N GLY A 309 -3.35 -17.68 15.20
CA GLY A 309 -3.65 -18.98 15.80
C GLY A 309 -5.14 -19.28 15.83
N ARG A 310 -5.68 -19.59 17.02
CA ARG A 310 -7.09 -20.01 17.19
C ARG A 310 -8.12 -18.91 16.95
N SER A 311 -7.73 -17.63 17.04
CA SER A 311 -8.62 -16.48 16.75
C SER A 311 -8.60 -16.04 15.29
N ALA A 312 -7.89 -16.78 14.42
CA ALA A 312 -7.73 -16.40 13.03
C ALA A 312 -9.04 -16.51 12.24
N HIS A 313 -9.38 -15.46 11.51
CA HIS A 313 -10.52 -15.42 10.60
C HIS A 313 -10.19 -14.62 9.33
N TYR A 314 -11.00 -14.79 8.30
CA TYR A 314 -10.72 -14.26 6.96
C TYR A 314 -11.95 -13.58 6.37
N THR A 315 -11.73 -12.47 5.67
CA THR A 315 -12.75 -11.65 5.00
C THR A 315 -12.38 -11.47 3.53
N LYS A 316 -13.38 -11.27 2.66
CA LYS A 316 -13.16 -10.96 1.23
C LYS A 316 -12.55 -9.56 1.11
N VAL A 317 -11.73 -9.38 0.07
CA VAL A 317 -11.04 -8.11 -0.27
C VAL A 317 -11.97 -7.12 -0.93
#